data_AF-A0A4Y8C9H2-F1
#
_entry.id   AF-A0A4Y8C9H2-F1
#
_cell.length_a   1.000
_cell.length_b   1.000
_cell.length_c   1.000
_cell.angle_alpha   90.00
_cell.angle_beta   90.00
_cell.angle_gamma   90.00
#
_symmetry.space_group_name_H-M   'P 1'
#
loop_
_entity.id
_entity.type
_entity.pdbx_description
1 polymer ?
#
loop_
_entity_poly.entity_id
_entity_poly.type
_entity_poly.pdbx_seq_one_letter_code
_entity_poly.pdbx_strand_id
1 'polypeptide(L)' 'MLETILKNENFIHTMQKHCYEVISHLIEENIEFSIVANTNFIDFNPELPKELDVKQNPYALFALGGYTFESIQLNKD' A
#
# COMPACT_ATOMS: atom_id res chain seq x y z
N MET A 1 0.66 13.55 22.11
CA MET A 1 -0.29 14.20 21.18
C MET A 1 -0.36 13.43 19.86
N LEU A 2 0.74 13.28 19.11
CA LEU A 2 0.74 12.51 17.85
C LEU A 2 0.36 11.04 18.06
N GLU A 3 0.95 10.37 19.06
CA GLU A 3 0.60 8.98 19.37
C GLU A 3 -0.86 8.78 19.77
N THR A 4 -1.49 9.81 20.35
CA THR A 4 -2.89 9.75 20.78
C THR A 4 -3.83 9.71 19.59
N ILE A 5 -3.56 10.53 18.56
CA ILE A 5 -4.38 10.54 17.34
C ILE A 5 -4.09 9.32 16.47
N LEU A 6 -2.84 8.84 16.43
CA LEU A 6 -2.47 7.63 15.69
C LEU A 6 -3.06 6.34 16.28
N LYS A 7 -3.50 6.36 17.54
CA LYS A 7 -4.21 5.26 18.21
C LYS A 7 -5.74 5.48 18.26
N ASN A 8 -6.24 6.54 17.64
CA ASN A 8 -7.67 6.83 17.63
C ASN A 8 -8.34 6.07 16.49
N GLU A 9 -9.24 5.15 16.83
CA GLU A 9 -9.93 4.28 15.85
C GLU A 9 -10.68 5.06 14.75
N ASN A 10 -11.36 6.15 15.11
CA ASN A 10 -12.08 6.97 14.11
C ASN A 10 -11.10 7.63 13.14
N PHE A 11 -9.95 8.11 13.64
CA PHE A 11 -8.91 8.67 12.80
C PHE A 11 -8.28 7.60 11.89
N ILE A 12 -7.98 6.42 12.42
CA ILE A 12 -7.46 5.28 11.64
C ILE A 12 -8.43 4.92 10.52
N HIS A 13 -9.72 4.75 10.83
CA HIS A 13 -10.74 4.44 9.84
C HIS A 13 -10.86 5.55 8.77
N THR A 14 -10.80 6.81 9.18
CA THR A 14 -10.82 7.95 8.25
C THR A 14 -9.61 7.93 7.31
N MET A 15 -8.42 7.67 7.84
CA MET A 15 -7.19 7.56 7.04
C MET A 15 -7.26 6.38 6.05
N GLN A 16 -7.73 5.20 6.49
CA GLN A 16 -7.91 4.04 5.63
C GLN A 16 -8.89 4.33 4.48
N LYS A 17 -10.04 4.94 4.81
CA LYS A 17 -11.04 5.36 3.82
C LYS A 17 -10.42 6.30 2.78
N HIS A 18 -9.71 7.34 3.22
CA HIS A 18 -9.10 8.30 2.30
C HIS A 18 -7.97 7.69 1.47
N CYS A 19 -7.16 6.76 2.03
CA CYS A 19 -6.18 6.02 1.24
C CYS A 19 -6.85 5.23 0.12
N TYR A 20 -7.94 4.53 0.41
CA TYR A 20 -8.71 3.80 -0.61
C TYR A 20 -9.25 4.76 -1.69
N GLU A 21 -9.85 5.88 -1.30
CA GLU A 21 -10.43 6.87 -2.23
C GLU A 21 -9.36 7.48 -3.14
N VAL A 22 -8.22 7.89 -2.57
CA VAL A 22 -7.10 8.46 -3.34
C VAL A 22 -6.54 7.44 -4.34
N ILE A 23 -6.28 6.21 -3.90
CA ILE A 23 -5.75 5.16 -4.79
C ILE A 23 -6.76 4.84 -5.90
N SER A 24 -8.06 4.72 -5.55
CA SER A 24 -9.13 4.49 -6.53
C SER A 24 -9.13 5.56 -7.62
N HIS A 25 -9.06 6.83 -7.23
CA HIS A 25 -9.06 7.93 -8.20
C HIS A 25 -7.81 7.94 -9.08
N LEU A 26 -6.63 7.63 -8.56
CA LEU A 26 -5.41 7.51 -9.38
C LEU A 26 -5.55 6.40 -10.42
N ILE A 27 -6.17 5.28 -10.05
CA ILE A 27 -6.43 4.15 -10.97
C ILE A 27 -7.47 4.57 -12.04
N GLU A 28 -8.59 5.16 -11.63
CA GLU A 28 -9.68 5.61 -12.52
C GLU A 28 -9.19 6.62 -13.57
N GLU A 29 -8.32 7.54 -13.18
CA GLU A 29 -7.74 8.57 -14.05
C GLU A 29 -6.52 8.05 -14.85
N ASN A 30 -6.19 6.76 -14.73
CA ASN A 30 -5.06 6.13 -15.40
C ASN A 30 -3.71 6.84 -15.12
N ILE A 31 -3.50 7.24 -13.85
CA ILE A 31 -2.30 7.93 -13.38
C ILE A 31 -1.40 6.93 -12.66
N GLU A 32 -0.23 6.65 -13.23
CA GLU A 32 0.80 5.83 -12.58
C GLU A 32 1.36 6.51 -11.32
N PHE A 33 1.68 5.71 -10.31
CA PHE A 33 2.10 6.23 -9.02
C PHE A 33 3.05 5.27 -8.31
N SER A 34 3.61 5.70 -7.17
CA SER A 34 4.39 4.82 -6.31
C SER A 34 3.88 4.89 -4.87
N ILE A 35 3.93 3.77 -4.17
CA ILE A 35 3.51 3.67 -2.76
C ILE A 35 4.70 3.20 -1.92
N VAL A 36 4.94 3.89 -0.80
CA VAL A 36 5.79 3.37 0.26
C VAL A 36 4.92 2.52 1.18
N ALA A 37 5.22 1.23 1.28
CA ALA A 37 4.48 0.30 2.11
C ALA A 37 5.40 -0.32 3.16
N ASN A 38 4.83 -0.62 4.33
CA ASN A 38 5.54 -1.38 5.34
C ASN A 38 5.54 -2.86 4.96
N THR A 39 6.74 -3.43 4.81
CA THR A 39 6.94 -4.80 4.29
C THR A 39 6.37 -5.89 5.20
N ASN A 40 6.08 -5.58 6.46
CA ASN A 40 5.40 -6.50 7.37
C ASN A 40 3.93 -6.75 7.00
N PHE A 41 3.31 -5.88 6.19
CA PHE A 41 1.93 -5.98 5.73
C PHE A 41 1.86 -6.33 4.24
N ILE A 42 2.88 -7.01 3.72
CA ILE A 42 2.98 -7.39 2.30
C ILE A 42 3.21 -8.89 2.23
N ASP A 43 2.35 -9.54 1.45
CA ASP A 43 2.46 -10.96 1.13
C ASP A 43 2.88 -11.12 -0.33
N PHE A 44 3.82 -12.04 -0.56
CA PHE A 44 4.30 -12.39 -1.90
C PHE A 44 3.75 -13.76 -2.27
N ASN A 45 3.10 -13.83 -3.44
CA ASN A 45 2.65 -15.09 -4.01
C ASN A 45 3.11 -15.21 -5.47
N PRO A 46 4.10 -16.05 -5.80
CA PRO A 46 4.81 -16.96 -4.88
C PRO A 46 5.71 -16.23 -3.87
N GLU A 47 6.08 -16.91 -2.79
CA GLU A 47 7.00 -16.36 -1.79
C GLU A 47 8.34 -15.94 -2.44
N LEU A 48 8.93 -14.87 -1.91
CA LEU A 48 10.23 -14.41 -2.39
C LEU A 48 11.33 -15.40 -2.04
N PRO A 49 12.33 -15.59 -2.94
CA PRO A 49 13.53 -16.32 -2.61
C PRO A 49 14.22 -15.74 -1.37
N LYS A 50 14.84 -16.59 -0.56
CA LYS A 50 15.53 -16.19 0.68
C LYS A 50 16.62 -15.12 0.47
N GLU A 51 17.18 -15.07 -0.72
CA GLU A 51 18.23 -14.11 -1.12
C GLU A 51 17.67 -12.69 -1.34
N LEU A 52 16.36 -12.57 -1.53
CA LEU A 52 15.64 -11.31 -1.81
C LEU A 52 14.72 -10.91 -0.64
N ASP A 53 15.06 -11.31 0.59
CA ASP A 53 14.23 -11.08 1.77
C ASP A 53 14.12 -9.57 2.10
N VAL A 54 13.13 -8.93 1.49
CA VAL A 54 12.76 -7.53 1.72
C VAL A 54 12.23 -7.29 3.13
N LYS A 55 11.93 -8.32 3.93
CA LYS A 55 11.54 -8.16 5.34
C LYS A 55 12.67 -7.62 6.22
N GLN A 56 13.91 -7.61 5.72
CA GLN A 56 15.02 -6.93 6.40
C GLN A 56 14.88 -5.40 6.40
N ASN A 57 14.11 -4.83 5.47
CA ASN A 57 13.81 -3.41 5.44
C ASN A 57 12.33 -3.18 5.77
N PRO A 58 11.99 -2.42 6.82
CA PRO A 58 10.61 -2.26 7.26
C PRO A 58 9.73 -1.49 6.24
N TYR A 59 10.34 -0.84 5.25
CA TYR A 59 9.65 -0.07 4.23
C TYR A 59 10.24 -0.34 2.85
N ALA A 60 9.37 -0.48 1.85
CA ALA A 60 9.76 -0.59 0.46
C ALA A 60 8.89 0.33 -0.41
N LEU A 61 9.49 0.87 -1.46
CA LEU A 61 8.80 1.66 -2.48
C LEU A 61 8.37 0.73 -3.62
N PHE A 62 7.07 0.70 -3.92
CA PHE A 62 6.50 -0.01 -5.04
C PHE A 62 6.09 0.98 -6.12
N ALA A 63 6.69 0.88 -7.30
CA ALA A 63 6.26 1.62 -8.47
C ALA A 63 5.13 0.85 -9.17
N LEU A 64 3.96 1.47 -9.29
CA LEU A 64 2.77 0.95 -9.93
C LEU A 64 2.61 1.65 -11.29
N GLY A 65 3.21 1.03 -12.31
CA GLY A 65 3.22 1.50 -13.70
C GLY A 65 3.28 0.34 -14.69
N GLY A 66 2.95 0.61 -15.96
CA GLY A 66 2.86 -0.39 -17.01
C GLY A 66 2.03 -1.61 -16.58
N TYR A 67 2.57 -2.82 -16.77
CA TYR A 67 1.86 -4.07 -16.46
C TYR A 67 1.43 -4.19 -14.99
N THR A 68 2.17 -3.58 -14.05
CA THR A 68 1.78 -3.61 -12.62
C THR A 68 0.59 -2.70 -12.32
N PHE A 69 0.42 -1.65 -13.11
CA PHE A 69 -0.75 -0.77 -13.04
C PHE A 69 -1.96 -1.42 -13.69
N GLU A 70 -1.78 -2.03 -14.87
CA GLU A 70 -2.86 -2.72 -15.59
C GLU A 70 -3.45 -3.90 -14.80
N SER A 71 -2.64 -4.59 -14.00
CA SER A 71 -3.07 -5.71 -13.17
C SER A 71 -3.50 -5.32 -11.76
N ILE A 72 -3.55 -4.03 -11.43
CA ILE A 72 -3.86 -3.58 -10.07
C ILE A 72 -5.30 -3.95 -9.68
N GLN A 73 -5.46 -4.38 -8.43
CA GLN A 73 -6.77 -4.63 -7.83
C GLN A 73 -6.82 -3.94 -6.47
N LEU A 74 -7.91 -3.23 -6.22
CA LEU A 74 -8.15 -2.57 -4.95
C LEU A 74 -9.42 -3.16 -4.32
N ASN A 75 -9.27 -3.79 -3.16
CA ASN A 75 -10.37 -4.41 -2.42
C ASN A 75 -10.75 -3.55 -1.21
N LYS A 76 -12.03 -3.59 -0.84
CA LYS A 76 -12.63 -2.78 0.24
C LYS A 76 -12.91 -3.60 1.52
N ASP A 77 -12.32 -4.78 1.61
CA ASP A 77 -12.46 -5.70 2.74
C ASP A 77 -11.92 -5.10 4.05
#